data_AF-E4XTH2-F1
#
_entry.id   AF-E4XTH2-F1
#
_cell.length_a   1.000
_cell.length_b   1.000
_cell.length_c   1.000
_cell.angle_alpha   90.00
_cell.angle_beta   90.00
_cell.angle_gamma   90.00
#
_symmetry.space_group_name_H-M   'P 1'
#
loop_
_entity.id
_entity.type
_entity.pdbx_description
1 polymer ?
#
loop_
_entity_poly.entity_id
_entity_poly.type
_entity_poly.pdbx_seq_one_letter_code
_entity_poly.pdbx_strand_id
1 'polypeptide(L)'
;MSRLWRYGSPYTRVRDYIQNKFIAEENRPIWFDVWTVHPPFREPVLKEKLPINDYFIRNRSIREPKDLNYLADKSRAAFRTSYTDSIISLDPDIAKVELPLSEKIARRVATLTPFAQEYKFDAYKAALVEAGIESDDFYRHEFLDNMADGELSTAEKTRLDRRKQQSEMELSMLQSMMESVSMQNYSIPDLDESISNERASQIKSEAEADDLEALLNDLLDGK
;
A
#
# COMPACT_ATOMS: atom_id res chain seq x y z
N MET A 1 34.18 -32.42 7.19
CA MET A 1 33.39 -31.34 7.80
C MET A 1 33.19 -31.60 9.28
N SER A 2 33.26 -30.57 10.12
CA SER A 2 33.04 -30.67 11.57
C SER A 2 31.62 -31.10 11.92
N ARG A 3 31.48 -32.14 12.75
CA ARG A 3 30.20 -32.59 13.32
C ARG A 3 29.83 -31.86 14.62
N LEU A 4 30.52 -30.76 14.95
CA LEU A 4 30.32 -29.95 16.15
C LEU A 4 29.07 -29.05 16.02
N TRP A 5 27.88 -29.63 16.14
CA TRP A 5 26.61 -28.91 16.00
C TRP A 5 26.26 -28.00 17.19
N ARG A 6 26.92 -28.17 18.34
CA ARG A 6 26.71 -27.35 19.55
C ARG A 6 27.49 -26.04 19.56
N TYR A 7 28.54 -25.92 18.75
CA TYR A 7 29.49 -24.81 18.82
C TYR A 7 29.34 -23.90 17.60
N GLY A 8 28.62 -22.80 17.78
CA GLY A 8 28.40 -21.77 16.75
C GLY A 8 27.42 -22.19 15.66
N SER A 9 27.37 -21.40 14.58
CA SER A 9 26.54 -21.68 13.41
C SER A 9 27.33 -22.53 12.38
N PRO A 10 26.67 -23.17 11.41
CA PRO A 10 27.37 -23.80 10.28
C PRO A 10 28.27 -22.81 9.53
N TYR A 11 27.83 -21.56 9.38
CA TYR A 11 28.55 -20.49 8.70
C TYR A 11 29.86 -20.14 9.41
N THR A 12 29.81 -19.83 10.72
CA THR A 12 31.03 -19.47 11.48
C THR A 12 32.04 -20.60 11.46
N ARG A 13 31.58 -21.85 11.59
CA ARG A 13 32.46 -23.02 11.49
C ARG A 13 33.14 -23.08 10.13
N VAL A 14 32.40 -23.05 9.03
CA VAL A 14 33.00 -23.13 7.68
C VAL A 14 33.95 -21.96 7.42
N ARG A 15 33.58 -20.74 7.85
CA ARG A 15 34.46 -19.56 7.77
C ARG A 15 35.79 -19.80 8.49
N ASP A 16 35.74 -20.31 9.72
CA ASP A 16 36.95 -20.54 10.51
C ASP A 16 37.79 -21.70 9.92
N TYR A 17 37.16 -22.70 9.28
CA TYR A 17 37.87 -23.75 8.52
C TYR A 17 38.63 -23.17 7.32
N ILE A 18 38.02 -22.23 6.59
CA ILE A 18 38.65 -21.55 5.44
C ILE A 18 39.79 -20.64 5.93
N GLN A 19 39.55 -19.82 6.95
CA GLN A 19 40.57 -18.90 7.50
C GLN A 19 41.80 -19.62 8.04
N ASN A 20 41.61 -20.76 8.69
CA ASN A 20 42.71 -21.60 9.19
C ASN A 20 43.32 -22.51 8.11
N LYS A 21 42.90 -22.38 6.83
CA LYS A 21 43.39 -23.15 5.69
C LYS A 21 43.21 -24.68 5.80
N PHE A 22 42.24 -25.14 6.60
CA PHE A 22 41.86 -26.55 6.63
C PHE A 22 41.05 -26.96 5.38
N ILE A 23 40.39 -25.99 4.74
CA ILE A 23 39.70 -26.13 3.45
C ILE A 23 40.23 -25.02 2.55
N ALA A 24 40.64 -25.37 1.33
CA ALA A 24 41.03 -24.37 0.32
C ALA A 24 39.83 -23.49 -0.04
N GLU A 25 40.08 -22.22 -0.35
CA GLU A 25 39.00 -21.27 -0.66
C GLU A 25 38.20 -21.68 -1.90
N GLU A 26 38.84 -22.33 -2.88
CA GLU A 26 38.22 -22.91 -4.06
C GLU A 26 37.23 -24.05 -3.73
N ASN A 27 37.44 -24.73 -2.60
CA ASN A 27 36.62 -25.85 -2.15
C ASN A 27 35.56 -25.43 -1.11
N ARG A 28 35.28 -24.12 -0.98
CA ARG A 28 34.20 -23.65 -0.13
C ARG A 28 32.84 -24.10 -0.67
N PRO A 29 31.88 -24.45 0.20
CA PRO A 29 30.59 -24.90 -0.28
C PRO A 29 29.80 -23.75 -0.91
N ILE A 30 29.05 -24.03 -1.98
CA ILE A 30 28.31 -23.03 -2.77
C ILE A 30 27.41 -22.13 -1.91
N TRP A 31 26.79 -22.70 -0.86
CA TRP A 31 25.91 -21.95 0.04
C TRP A 31 26.64 -20.90 0.88
N PHE A 32 27.97 -21.00 1.04
CA PHE A 32 28.75 -20.06 1.84
C PHE A 32 28.72 -18.64 1.26
N ASP A 33 28.82 -18.52 -0.07
CA ASP A 33 28.78 -17.24 -0.75
C ASP A 33 27.39 -16.62 -0.68
N VAL A 34 26.35 -17.43 -0.86
CA VAL A 34 24.95 -17.01 -0.70
C VAL A 34 24.70 -16.49 0.72
N TRP A 35 25.20 -17.19 1.74
CA TRP A 35 25.07 -16.76 3.14
C TRP A 35 25.85 -15.48 3.43
N THR A 36 27.02 -15.30 2.82
CA THR A 36 27.87 -14.11 3.00
C THR A 36 27.19 -12.86 2.44
N VAL A 37 26.54 -12.98 1.27
CA VAL A 37 25.80 -11.87 0.64
C VAL A 37 24.46 -11.63 1.33
N HIS A 38 23.78 -12.70 1.73
CA HIS A 38 22.44 -12.66 2.33
C HIS A 38 22.40 -13.42 3.67
N PRO A 39 23.00 -12.87 4.74
CA PRO A 39 22.97 -13.51 6.04
C PRO A 39 21.53 -13.50 6.61
N PRO A 40 21.11 -14.54 7.35
CA PRO A 40 19.81 -14.55 8.00
C PRO A 40 19.77 -13.50 9.12
N PHE A 41 18.58 -12.96 9.41
CA PHE A 41 18.38 -11.99 10.51
C PHE A 41 18.87 -12.52 11.87
N ARG A 42 18.87 -13.84 12.06
CA ARG A 42 19.35 -14.49 13.28
C ARG A 42 20.17 -15.71 12.92
N GLU A 43 21.38 -15.79 13.48
CA GLU A 43 22.24 -16.95 13.30
C GLU A 43 21.61 -18.22 13.93
N PRO A 44 21.66 -19.37 13.23
CA PRO A 44 21.13 -20.64 13.73
C PRO A 44 22.13 -21.28 14.70
N VAL A 45 22.35 -20.64 15.84
CA VAL A 45 23.12 -21.18 16.94
C VAL A 45 22.17 -21.98 17.82
N LEU A 46 22.55 -23.23 18.13
CA LEU A 46 21.84 -24.02 19.11
C LEU A 46 21.93 -23.30 20.47
N LYS A 47 20.79 -22.78 20.93
CA LYS A 47 20.66 -22.30 22.30
C LYS A 47 20.21 -23.46 23.17
N GLU A 48 21.00 -23.81 24.16
CA GLU A 48 20.59 -24.81 25.13
C GLU A 48 19.31 -24.35 25.84
N LYS A 49 18.37 -25.28 25.96
CA LYS A 49 17.12 -25.04 26.66
C LYS A 49 17.45 -24.77 28.12
N LEU A 50 16.93 -23.68 28.69
CA LEU A 50 17.05 -23.40 30.13
C LEU A 50 16.63 -24.64 30.94
N PRO A 51 17.30 -24.90 32.07
CA PRO A 51 16.97 -26.04 32.92
C PRO A 51 15.51 -25.94 33.37
N ILE A 52 14.91 -27.11 33.55
CA ILE A 52 13.58 -27.22 34.15
C ILE A 52 13.73 -26.90 35.64
N ASN A 53 12.86 -26.05 36.18
CA ASN A 53 12.83 -25.73 37.60
C ASN A 53 12.23 -26.89 38.43
N ASP A 54 12.27 -26.78 39.75
CA ASP A 54 11.76 -27.81 40.68
C ASP A 54 10.27 -28.11 40.51
N TYR A 55 9.52 -27.20 39.87
CA TYR A 55 8.09 -27.34 39.56
C TYR A 55 7.83 -27.95 38.18
N PHE A 56 8.83 -28.56 37.53
CA PHE A 56 8.74 -29.08 36.17
C PHE A 56 8.40 -28.03 35.10
N ILE A 57 8.57 -26.75 35.41
CA ILE A 57 8.31 -25.62 34.52
C ILE A 57 9.66 -25.06 34.06
N ARG A 58 9.75 -24.66 32.79
CA ARG A 58 10.92 -23.88 32.34
C ARG A 58 10.65 -22.43 32.64
N ASN A 59 11.56 -21.75 33.33
CA ASN A 59 11.52 -20.31 33.51
C ASN A 59 11.65 -19.66 32.13
N ARG A 60 10.52 -19.49 31.42
CA ARG A 60 10.47 -18.69 30.21
C ARG A 60 10.62 -17.26 30.68
N SER A 61 11.54 -16.50 30.10
CA SER A 61 11.43 -15.04 30.22
C SER A 61 10.07 -14.68 29.62
N ILE A 62 9.17 -14.24 30.49
CA ILE A 62 7.79 -13.88 30.17
C ILE A 62 7.83 -12.55 29.41
N ARG A 63 8.42 -12.55 28.21
CA ARG A 63 7.94 -11.63 27.18
C ARG A 63 6.75 -12.32 26.56
N GLU A 64 5.66 -12.34 27.32
CA GLU A 64 4.37 -12.69 26.74
C GLU A 64 4.15 -11.78 25.53
N PRO A 65 3.70 -12.35 24.39
CA PRO A 65 3.29 -11.51 23.28
C PRO A 65 2.26 -10.51 23.80
N LYS A 66 2.35 -9.26 23.35
CA LYS A 66 1.35 -8.26 23.75
C LYS A 66 -0.01 -8.71 23.26
N ASP A 67 -1.02 -8.63 24.12
CA ASP A 67 -2.40 -8.81 23.72
C ASP A 67 -2.78 -7.76 22.67
N LEU A 68 -3.21 -8.23 21.51
CA LEU A 68 -3.65 -7.38 20.40
C LEU A 68 -5.14 -7.11 20.53
N ASN A 69 -5.50 -6.24 21.48
CA ASN A 69 -6.88 -5.82 21.69
C ASN A 69 -7.14 -4.50 20.95
N TYR A 70 -8.02 -4.52 19.96
CA TYR A 70 -8.41 -3.32 19.22
C TYR A 70 -9.64 -2.65 19.85
N LEU A 71 -9.78 -1.34 19.67
CA LEU A 71 -10.96 -0.61 20.15
C LEU A 71 -12.25 -1.15 19.50
N ALA A 72 -12.17 -1.54 18.23
CA ALA A 72 -13.27 -2.18 17.51
C ALA A 72 -13.68 -3.53 18.09
N ASP A 73 -12.80 -4.24 18.82
CA ASP A 73 -13.17 -5.50 19.45
C ASP A 73 -14.18 -5.30 20.58
N LYS A 74 -14.18 -4.13 21.23
CA LYS A 74 -15.17 -3.79 22.26
C LYS A 74 -16.58 -3.71 21.67
N SER A 75 -16.75 -3.06 20.51
CA SER A 75 -18.05 -2.97 19.85
C SER A 75 -18.48 -4.31 19.26
N ARG A 76 -17.57 -5.09 18.68
CA ARG A 76 -17.85 -6.47 18.23
C ARG A 76 -18.29 -7.38 19.39
N ALA A 77 -17.63 -7.27 20.55
CA ALA A 77 -17.96 -8.06 21.74
C ALA A 77 -19.32 -7.66 22.32
N ALA A 78 -19.59 -6.35 22.42
CA ALA A 78 -20.88 -5.83 22.84
C ALA A 78 -22.00 -6.34 21.92
N PHE A 79 -21.78 -6.31 20.60
CA PHE A 79 -22.72 -6.83 19.62
C PHE A 79 -23.02 -8.31 19.81
N ARG A 80 -21.99 -9.15 19.94
CA ARG A 80 -22.16 -10.60 20.09
C ARG A 80 -22.72 -11.03 21.45
N THR A 81 -22.69 -10.14 22.43
CA THR A 81 -23.34 -10.39 23.73
C THR A 81 -24.85 -10.24 23.61
N SER A 82 -25.33 -9.28 22.82
CA SER A 82 -26.76 -8.98 22.68
C SER A 82 -27.41 -9.65 21.47
N TYR A 83 -26.66 -9.87 20.39
CA TYR A 83 -27.18 -10.32 19.10
C TYR A 83 -26.36 -11.48 18.51
N THR A 84 -27.01 -12.23 17.62
CA THR A 84 -26.34 -13.20 16.78
C THR A 84 -25.75 -12.51 15.56
N ASP A 85 -24.53 -12.90 15.18
CA ASP A 85 -23.85 -12.35 14.00
C ASP A 85 -24.50 -12.89 12.71
N SER A 86 -24.24 -12.20 11.60
CA SER A 86 -24.71 -12.63 10.28
C SER A 86 -24.11 -13.98 9.87
N ILE A 87 -24.84 -14.73 9.04
CA ILE A 87 -24.38 -16.01 8.44
C ILE A 87 -23.06 -15.84 7.66
N ILE A 88 -22.81 -14.63 7.16
CA ILE A 88 -21.55 -14.23 6.49
C ILE A 88 -20.32 -14.53 7.36
N SER A 89 -20.45 -14.46 8.70
CA SER A 89 -19.35 -14.78 9.61
C SER A 89 -18.94 -16.26 9.60
N LEU A 90 -19.79 -17.15 9.07
CA LEU A 90 -19.55 -18.60 9.05
C LEU A 90 -18.89 -19.07 7.75
N ASP A 91 -19.04 -18.33 6.64
CA ASP A 91 -18.54 -18.71 5.32
C ASP A 91 -17.33 -17.86 4.90
N PRO A 92 -16.11 -18.45 4.81
CA PRO A 92 -14.90 -17.71 4.47
C PRO A 92 -14.87 -17.19 3.02
N ASP A 93 -15.69 -17.73 2.12
CA ASP A 93 -15.74 -17.27 0.74
C ASP A 93 -16.64 -16.04 0.60
N ILE A 94 -17.76 -16.00 1.33
CA ILE A 94 -18.64 -14.83 1.39
C ILE A 94 -17.98 -13.68 2.16
N ALA A 95 -17.22 -14.00 3.23
CA ALA A 95 -16.53 -13.00 4.05
C ALA A 95 -15.48 -12.16 3.29
N LYS A 96 -15.03 -12.60 2.11
CA LYS A 96 -14.15 -11.82 1.22
C LYS A 96 -14.90 -10.71 0.48
N VAL A 97 -16.18 -10.93 0.21
CA VAL A 97 -17.04 -10.01 -0.56
C VAL A 97 -17.77 -9.07 0.38
N GLU A 98 -18.35 -9.62 1.44
CA GLU A 98 -19.14 -8.87 2.41
C GLU A 98 -18.59 -8.98 3.83
N LEU A 99 -18.73 -7.87 4.55
CA LEU A 99 -18.36 -7.82 5.96
C LEU A 99 -19.50 -8.38 6.81
N PRO A 100 -19.18 -9.12 7.89
CA PRO A 100 -20.20 -9.55 8.84
C PRO A 100 -20.82 -8.33 9.53
N LEU A 101 -22.05 -8.50 10.03
CA LEU A 101 -22.82 -7.41 10.63
C LEU A 101 -22.11 -6.77 11.82
N SER A 102 -21.47 -7.59 12.68
CA SER A 102 -20.66 -7.09 13.79
C SER A 102 -19.51 -6.18 13.34
N GLU A 103 -18.92 -6.46 12.17
CA GLU A 103 -17.85 -5.64 11.59
C GLU A 103 -18.39 -4.35 10.97
N LYS A 104 -19.53 -4.42 10.28
CA LYS A 104 -20.22 -3.24 9.74
C LYS A 104 -20.54 -2.25 10.87
N ILE A 105 -21.08 -2.75 11.99
CA ILE A 105 -21.36 -1.95 13.18
C ILE A 105 -20.07 -1.40 13.78
N ALA A 106 -19.04 -2.24 13.98
CA ALA A 106 -17.78 -1.79 14.58
C ALA A 106 -17.11 -0.67 13.78
N ARG A 107 -17.15 -0.73 12.45
CA ARG A 107 -16.67 0.35 11.57
C ARG A 107 -17.51 1.61 11.73
N ARG A 108 -18.84 1.47 11.75
CA ARG A 108 -19.72 2.63 11.92
C ARG A 108 -19.55 3.30 13.29
N VAL A 109 -19.35 2.51 14.35
CA VAL A 109 -19.00 3.02 15.67
C VAL A 109 -17.70 3.81 15.62
N ALA A 110 -16.67 3.29 14.94
CA ALA A 110 -15.40 4.01 14.80
C ALA A 110 -15.56 5.34 14.04
N THR A 111 -16.40 5.40 13.01
CA THR A 111 -16.69 6.66 12.30
C THR A 111 -17.51 7.64 13.13
N LEU A 112 -18.44 7.14 13.96
CA LEU A 112 -19.31 7.97 14.80
C LEU A 112 -18.64 8.41 16.11
N THR A 113 -17.61 7.70 16.58
CA THR A 113 -16.89 7.98 17.83
C THR A 113 -16.44 9.44 17.98
N PRO A 114 -15.82 10.12 16.99
CA PRO A 114 -15.45 11.52 17.15
C PRO A 114 -16.66 12.44 17.37
N PHE A 115 -17.74 12.24 16.61
CA PHE A 115 -18.97 13.03 16.75
C PHE A 115 -19.69 12.73 18.07
N ALA A 116 -19.68 11.47 18.50
CA ALA A 116 -20.25 11.04 19.76
C ALA A 116 -19.60 11.73 20.96
N GLN A 117 -18.29 12.01 20.90
CA GLN A 117 -17.59 12.75 21.95
C GLN A 117 -17.99 14.24 21.97
N GLU A 118 -18.19 14.86 20.81
CA GLU A 118 -18.58 16.27 20.68
C GLU A 118 -20.02 16.51 21.12
N TYR A 119 -20.96 15.69 20.62
CA TYR A 119 -22.39 15.85 20.85
C TYR A 119 -22.92 15.00 22.03
N LYS A 120 -22.05 14.25 22.72
CA LYS A 120 -22.35 13.44 23.92
C LYS A 120 -23.46 12.39 23.70
N PHE A 121 -23.44 11.67 22.58
CA PHE A 121 -24.35 10.56 22.31
C PHE A 121 -23.62 9.20 22.30
N ASP A 122 -24.38 8.11 22.32
CA ASP A 122 -23.83 6.76 22.23
C ASP A 122 -23.66 6.33 20.76
N ALA A 123 -22.41 6.31 20.28
CA ALA A 123 -22.06 5.88 18.93
C ALA A 123 -22.53 4.45 18.62
N TYR A 124 -22.58 3.57 19.63
CA TYR A 124 -22.97 2.18 19.45
C TYR A 124 -24.46 2.04 19.15
N LYS A 125 -25.32 2.74 19.90
CA LYS A 125 -26.76 2.76 19.65
C LYS A 125 -27.10 3.38 18.30
N ALA A 126 -26.46 4.51 17.96
CA ALA A 126 -26.65 5.14 16.65
C ALA A 126 -26.33 4.17 15.50
N ALA A 127 -25.23 3.42 15.60
CA ALA A 127 -24.86 2.41 14.61
C ALA A 127 -25.87 1.24 14.52
N LEU A 128 -26.44 0.80 15.63
CA LEU A 128 -27.48 -0.24 15.64
C LEU A 128 -28.78 0.22 14.98
N VAL A 129 -29.18 1.47 15.23
CA VAL A 129 -30.37 2.08 14.66
C VAL A 129 -30.22 2.26 13.15
N GLU A 130 -29.04 2.69 12.69
CA GLU A 130 -28.71 2.81 11.27
C GLU A 130 -28.69 1.45 10.57
N ALA A 131 -28.17 0.42 11.24
CA ALA A 131 -28.22 -0.96 10.74
C ALA A 131 -29.63 -1.56 10.75
N GLY A 132 -30.63 -0.85 11.29
CA GLY A 132 -32.01 -1.30 11.38
C GLY A 132 -32.25 -2.42 12.41
N ILE A 133 -31.31 -2.61 13.34
CA ILE A 133 -31.39 -3.67 14.37
C ILE A 133 -32.21 -3.21 15.56
N GLU A 134 -32.05 -1.94 15.94
CA GLU A 134 -32.87 -1.29 16.97
C GLU A 134 -33.76 -0.21 16.34
N SER A 135 -34.95 -0.03 16.89
CA SER A 135 -35.85 1.08 16.57
C SER A 135 -35.87 2.05 17.75
N ASP A 136 -34.97 3.03 17.72
CA ASP A 136 -34.99 4.15 18.65
C ASP A 136 -35.26 5.44 17.85
N ASP A 137 -36.48 5.97 18.00
CA ASP A 137 -36.96 7.13 17.24
C ASP A 137 -36.11 8.39 17.51
N PHE A 138 -35.50 8.47 18.71
CA PHE A 138 -34.60 9.56 19.08
C PHE A 138 -33.38 9.64 18.14
N TYR A 139 -32.69 8.51 17.95
CA TYR A 139 -31.49 8.47 17.10
C TYR A 139 -31.80 8.61 15.62
N ARG A 140 -32.98 8.19 15.17
CA ARG A 140 -33.41 8.35 13.78
C ARG A 140 -33.59 9.82 13.42
N HIS A 141 -34.40 10.54 14.19
CA HIS A 141 -34.81 11.89 13.82
C HIS A 141 -33.82 12.98 14.26
N GLU A 142 -33.16 12.85 15.41
CA GLU A 142 -32.26 13.92 15.87
C GLU A 142 -30.85 13.80 15.32
N PHE A 143 -30.40 12.59 14.96
CA PHE A 143 -29.00 12.36 14.61
C PHE A 143 -28.79 11.95 13.15
N LEU A 144 -29.52 10.95 12.66
CA LEU A 144 -29.30 10.45 11.29
C LEU A 144 -29.79 11.46 10.24
N ASP A 145 -30.95 12.08 10.46
CA ASP A 145 -31.48 13.10 9.55
C ASP A 145 -30.53 14.32 9.44
N ASN A 146 -29.94 14.75 10.57
CA ASN A 146 -28.97 15.86 10.61
C ASN A 146 -27.57 15.47 10.09
N MET A 147 -27.17 14.20 10.21
CA MET A 147 -25.90 13.71 9.68
C MET A 147 -25.90 13.51 8.18
N ALA A 148 -27.03 13.10 7.56
CA ALA A 148 -27.11 12.92 6.12
C ALA A 148 -26.72 14.20 5.37
N ASP A 149 -27.14 15.36 5.89
CA ASP A 149 -26.79 16.67 5.34
C ASP A 149 -25.32 17.05 5.58
N GLY A 150 -24.73 16.62 6.70
CA GLY A 150 -23.33 16.87 7.07
C GLY A 150 -22.31 15.95 6.38
N GLU A 151 -22.64 14.67 6.18
CA GLU A 151 -21.79 13.70 5.48
C GLU A 151 -21.67 14.03 3.98
N LEU A 152 -22.75 14.50 3.34
CA LEU A 152 -22.68 15.05 1.99
C LEU A 152 -21.72 16.25 1.92
N SER A 153 -21.83 17.17 2.87
CA SER A 153 -20.95 18.36 2.93
C SER A 153 -19.48 18.01 3.16
N THR A 154 -19.18 17.03 4.01
CA THR A 154 -17.79 16.63 4.32
C THR A 154 -17.19 15.73 3.24
N ALA A 155 -17.98 14.85 2.62
CA ALA A 155 -17.58 14.09 1.44
C ALA A 155 -17.31 15.00 0.24
N GLU A 156 -18.11 16.05 0.05
CA GLU A 156 -17.85 17.08 -0.96
C GLU A 156 -16.58 17.87 -0.66
N LYS A 157 -16.37 18.29 0.59
CA LYS A 157 -15.13 18.98 1.00
C LYS A 157 -13.89 18.12 0.77
N THR A 158 -13.92 16.84 1.16
CA THR A 158 -12.78 15.94 0.93
C THR A 158 -12.54 15.62 -0.55
N ARG A 159 -13.60 15.53 -1.37
CA ARG A 159 -13.46 15.43 -2.84
C ARG A 159 -12.84 16.70 -3.43
N LEU A 160 -13.24 17.87 -2.93
CA LEU A 160 -12.71 19.16 -3.37
C LEU A 160 -11.24 19.32 -2.98
N ASP A 161 -10.86 18.90 -1.78
CA ASP A 161 -9.47 18.94 -1.31
C ASP A 161 -8.56 17.98 -2.09
N ARG A 162 -9.04 16.78 -2.45
CA ARG A 162 -8.31 15.87 -3.35
C ARG A 162 -8.10 16.46 -4.73
N ARG A 163 -9.11 17.13 -5.30
CA ARG A 163 -8.97 17.83 -6.59
C ARG A 163 -7.95 18.95 -6.51
N LYS A 164 -7.94 19.72 -5.41
CA LYS A 164 -6.92 20.76 -5.17
C LYS A 164 -5.52 20.16 -5.10
N GLN A 165 -5.33 19.10 -4.32
CA GLN A 165 -4.03 18.40 -4.22
C GLN A 165 -3.56 17.83 -5.56
N GLN A 166 -4.46 17.28 -6.38
CA GLN A 166 -4.13 16.84 -7.73
C GLN A 166 -3.70 18.02 -8.60
N SER A 167 -4.43 19.13 -8.59
CA SER A 167 -4.05 20.31 -9.36
C SER A 167 -2.73 20.94 -8.89
N GLU A 168 -2.44 20.92 -7.59
CA GLU A 168 -1.16 21.38 -7.04
C GLU A 168 -0.01 20.48 -7.44
N MET A 169 -0.23 19.16 -7.46
CA MET A 169 0.75 18.19 -7.91
C MET A 169 1.05 18.36 -9.41
N GLU A 170 0.02 18.54 -10.25
CA GLU A 170 0.14 18.83 -11.68
C GLU A 170 0.92 20.13 -11.93
N LEU A 171 0.59 21.20 -11.19
CA LEU A 171 1.34 22.46 -11.26
C LEU A 171 2.79 22.30 -10.82
N SER A 172 3.07 21.54 -9.76
CA SER A 172 4.45 21.27 -9.31
C SER A 172 5.25 20.49 -10.36
N MET A 173 4.59 19.58 -11.07
CA MET A 173 5.21 18.75 -12.11
C MET A 173 5.52 19.59 -13.35
N LEU A 174 4.59 20.46 -13.76
CA LEU A 174 4.81 21.42 -14.84
C LEU A 174 5.92 22.42 -14.51
N GLN A 175 5.99 22.91 -13.26
CA GLN A 175 7.06 23.81 -12.84
C GLN A 175 8.43 23.12 -12.87
N SER A 176 8.51 21.87 -12.39
CA SER A 176 9.73 21.05 -12.49
C SER A 176 10.13 20.81 -13.96
N MET A 177 9.18 20.54 -14.84
CA MET A 177 9.44 20.40 -16.28
C MET A 177 9.97 21.72 -16.88
N MET A 178 9.39 22.87 -16.55
CA MET A 178 9.88 24.17 -17.02
C MET A 178 11.28 24.51 -16.49
N GLU A 179 11.59 24.18 -15.23
CA GLU A 179 12.92 24.37 -14.66
C GLU A 179 13.98 23.47 -15.32
N SER A 180 13.62 22.23 -15.66
CA SER A 180 14.51 21.32 -16.40
C SER A 180 14.78 21.77 -17.84
N VAL A 181 13.80 22.40 -18.50
CA VAL A 181 13.98 22.99 -19.85
C VAL A 181 14.85 24.26 -19.78
N SER A 182 14.71 25.07 -18.73
CA SER A 182 15.52 26.27 -18.47
C SER A 182 17.01 25.96 -18.23
N MET A 183 17.31 24.81 -17.59
CA MET A 183 18.67 24.35 -17.33
C MET A 183 19.37 23.71 -18.56
N GLN A 184 18.64 23.51 -19.67
CA GLN A 184 19.18 23.01 -20.94
C GLN A 184 19.46 24.14 -21.95
N ASN A 185 19.77 25.36 -21.49
CA ASN A 185 20.49 26.34 -22.30
C ASN A 185 21.96 25.89 -22.45
N TYR A 186 22.15 24.83 -23.24
CA TYR A 186 23.43 24.53 -23.87
C TYR A 186 23.70 25.61 -24.91
N SER A 187 24.82 26.33 -24.78
CA SER A 187 25.43 27.03 -25.92
C SER A 187 25.65 26.01 -27.01
N ILE A 188 24.83 26.06 -28.05
CA ILE A 188 25.10 25.37 -29.31
C ILE A 188 26.23 26.16 -29.99
N PRO A 189 27.41 25.57 -30.21
CA PRO A 189 28.41 26.19 -31.06
C PRO A 189 27.94 26.10 -32.51
N ASP A 190 28.14 27.19 -33.24
CA ASP A 190 27.90 27.34 -34.69
C ASP A 190 28.16 26.05 -35.46
N LEU A 191 27.08 25.36 -35.81
CA LEU A 191 27.09 24.23 -36.74
C LEU A 191 25.84 24.35 -37.61
N ASP A 192 26.13 24.72 -38.86
CA ASP A 192 25.49 24.21 -40.07
C ASP A 192 24.21 24.89 -40.57
N GLU A 193 24.46 26.00 -41.27
CA GLU A 193 23.69 26.56 -42.40
C GLU A 193 23.41 25.56 -43.55
N SER A 194 23.83 24.30 -43.45
CA SER A 194 23.62 23.27 -44.48
C SER A 194 22.32 22.47 -44.30
N ILE A 195 21.76 22.38 -43.09
CA ILE A 195 20.53 21.60 -42.83
C ILE A 195 19.25 22.38 -43.20
N SER A 196 19.30 23.71 -43.17
CA SER A 196 18.17 24.57 -43.56
C SER A 196 17.86 24.50 -45.06
N ASN A 197 18.87 24.23 -45.91
CA ASN A 197 18.68 24.12 -47.35
C ASN A 197 18.13 22.76 -47.81
N GLU A 198 18.44 21.66 -47.11
CA GLU A 198 17.86 20.34 -47.41
C GLU A 198 16.40 20.20 -46.98
N ARG A 199 15.98 20.83 -45.88
CA ARG A 199 14.56 20.87 -45.51
C ARG A 199 13.73 21.76 -46.43
N ALA A 200 14.30 22.86 -46.92
CA ALA A 200 13.61 23.74 -47.85
C ALA A 200 13.42 23.11 -49.25
N SER A 201 14.29 22.18 -49.67
CA SER A 201 14.10 21.42 -50.91
C SER A 201 13.10 20.27 -50.76
N GLN A 202 13.04 19.60 -49.60
CA GLN A 202 12.04 18.56 -49.31
C GLN A 202 10.61 19.11 -49.23
N ILE A 203 10.41 20.28 -48.60
CA ILE A 203 9.09 20.90 -48.51
C ILE A 203 8.56 21.35 -49.88
N LYS A 204 9.45 21.74 -50.80
CA LYS A 204 9.06 22.07 -52.18
C LYS A 204 8.64 20.83 -52.98
N SER A 205 9.25 19.67 -52.76
CA SER A 205 8.85 18.43 -53.44
C SER A 205 7.55 17.83 -52.91
N GLU A 206 7.22 18.03 -51.62
CA GLU A 206 5.94 17.59 -51.06
C GLU A 206 4.77 18.47 -51.55
N ALA A 207 4.96 19.78 -51.65
CA ALA A 207 3.93 20.68 -52.17
C ALA A 207 3.57 20.41 -53.65
N GLU A 208 4.54 20.00 -54.48
CA GLU A 208 4.29 19.61 -55.88
C GLU A 208 3.58 18.24 -56.00
N ALA A 209 3.68 17.37 -54.99
CA ALA A 209 2.98 16.09 -54.96
C ALA A 209 1.51 16.24 -54.60
N ASP A 210 1.20 17.13 -53.65
CA ASP A 210 -0.18 17.40 -53.23
C ASP A 210 -1.00 18.10 -54.33
N ASP A 211 -0.39 18.99 -55.12
CA ASP A 211 -1.04 19.65 -56.26
C ASP A 211 -1.36 18.66 -57.41
N LEU A 212 -0.57 17.59 -57.56
CA LEU A 212 -0.83 16.53 -58.55
C LEU A 212 -1.94 15.57 -58.10
N GLU A 213 -2.07 15.28 -56.81
CA GLU A 213 -3.20 14.51 -56.28
C GLU A 213 -4.52 15.28 -56.40
N ALA A 214 -4.50 16.61 -56.20
CA ALA A 214 -5.69 17.45 -56.39
C ALA A 214 -6.19 17.44 -57.85
N LEU A 215 -5.28 17.52 -58.84
CA LEU A 215 -5.63 17.43 -60.27
C LEU A 215 -6.14 16.04 -60.67
N LEU A 216 -5.67 14.98 -60.02
CA LEU A 216 -6.08 13.62 -60.33
C LEU A 216 -7.48 13.29 -59.78
N ASN A 217 -7.84 13.88 -58.63
CA ASN A 217 -9.18 13.77 -58.06
C ASN A 217 -10.22 14.58 -58.85
N ASP A 218 -9.88 15.78 -59.34
CA ASP A 218 -10.78 16.56 -60.21
C ASP A 218 -11.06 15.88 -61.57
N LEU A 219 -10.14 15.03 -62.04
CA LEU A 219 -10.30 14.27 -63.29
C LEU A 219 -11.16 13.00 -63.11
N LEU A 220 -11.29 12.51 -61.87
CA LEU A 220 -12.09 11.34 -61.52
C LEU A 220 -13.55 11.70 -61.21
N ASP A 221 -13.83 12.90 -60.71
CA ASP A 221 -15.19 13.36 -60.37
C ASP A 221 -15.91 14.10 -61.52
N GLY A 222 -15.26 14.26 -62.68
CA GLY A 222 -15.78 14.97 -63.86
C GLY A 222 -16.50 14.12 -64.92
N LYS A 223 -17.25 13.07 -64.54
CA LYS A 223 -18.12 12.30 -65.47
C LYS A 223 -19.54 12.12 -64.97
#